data_AF-A0A7S2W6L3-F1
#
_entry.id   AF-A0A7S2W6L3-F1
#
_cell.length_a   1.000
_cell.length_b   1.000
_cell.length_c   1.000
_cell.angle_alpha   90.00
_cell.angle_beta   90.00
_cell.angle_gamma   90.00
#
_symmetry.space_group_name_H-M   'P 1'
#
loop_
_entity.id
_entity.type
_entity.pdbx_description
1 polymer ?
#
loop_
_entity_poly.entity_id
_entity_poly.type
_entity_poly.pdbx_seq_one_letter_code
_entity_poly.pdbx_strand_id
1 'polypeptide(L)'
;LCLCFGFGKYVAGDYIDGMLQLTRSLGDCPLHRQNIVSHEPVVRSSSLTSSTFFCLAATDGIWDQFSSLEACQYVYDQVRSSVNACSGPVDIQDILLQVSRALGSEAAKRATNSGHQSDDVSVLILVISQFW
;
A
#
# COMPACT_ATOMS: atom_id res chain seq x y z
N LEU A 1 4.83 -9.12 -1.05
CA LEU A 1 4.24 -9.22 0.30
C LEU A 1 5.40 -9.16 1.28
N CYS A 2 5.70 -7.97 1.80
CA CYS A 2 6.64 -7.82 2.91
C CYS A 2 5.89 -8.31 4.16
N LEU A 3 6.47 -9.20 4.95
CA LEU A 3 5.93 -9.50 6.27
C LEU A 3 6.38 -8.37 7.18
N CYS A 4 5.64 -7.26 7.21
CA CYS A 4 5.73 -6.30 8.30
C CYS A 4 5.17 -6.99 9.54
N PHE A 5 5.99 -7.06 10.59
CA PHE A 5 5.48 -7.50 11.88
C PHE A 5 4.64 -6.37 12.47
N GLY A 6 3.42 -6.70 12.91
CA GLY A 6 2.58 -5.74 13.63
C GLY A 6 3.32 -5.15 14.84
N PHE A 7 2.94 -3.92 15.21
CA PHE A 7 3.55 -3.09 16.26
C PHE A 7 4.14 -3.90 17.44
N GLY A 8 5.43 -3.66 17.70
CA GLY A 8 6.15 -4.20 18.87
C GLY A 8 6.80 -5.57 18.68
N LYS A 9 6.83 -6.12 17.46
CA LYS A 9 7.52 -7.37 17.14
C LYS A 9 8.74 -7.09 16.25
N TYR A 10 9.90 -7.54 16.69
CA TYR A 10 11.18 -7.30 16.02
C TYR A 10 11.88 -8.62 15.71
N VAL A 11 12.68 -8.63 14.65
CA VAL A 11 13.63 -9.72 14.42
C VAL A 11 14.87 -9.44 15.27
N ALA A 12 15.02 -10.20 16.35
CA ALA A 12 16.21 -10.18 17.18
C ALA A 12 17.17 -11.29 16.76
N GLY A 13 18.43 -10.91 16.54
CA GLY A 13 19.56 -11.81 16.36
C GLY A 13 20.80 -11.14 16.92
N ASP A 14 21.88 -11.89 17.10
CA ASP A 14 23.11 -11.45 17.78
C ASP A 14 23.70 -10.12 17.24
N TYR A 15 23.31 -9.70 16.03
CA TYR A 15 23.79 -8.49 15.35
C TYR A 15 22.70 -7.46 15.01
N ILE A 16 21.42 -7.70 15.36
CA ILE A 16 20.29 -6.86 14.92
C ILE A 16 19.61 -6.15 16.09
N ASP A 17 19.83 -6.57 17.34
CA ASP A 17 19.33 -5.92 18.57
C ASP A 17 17.85 -5.44 18.50
N GLY A 18 17.02 -6.18 17.75
CA GLY A 18 15.63 -5.81 17.53
C GLY A 18 15.40 -4.55 16.67
N MET A 19 16.36 -4.10 15.88
CA MET A 19 16.25 -2.87 15.09
C MET A 19 15.48 -3.03 13.76
N LEU A 20 15.24 -4.26 13.30
CA LEU A 20 14.58 -4.49 12.01
C LEU A 20 13.20 -5.15 12.16
N GLN A 21 12.18 -4.54 11.54
CA GLN A 21 10.80 -5.00 11.52
C GLN A 21 10.42 -5.80 10.27
N LEU A 22 11.39 -6.08 9.40
CA LEU A 22 11.23 -6.80 8.14
C LEU A 22 12.11 -8.05 8.10
N THR A 23 11.66 -9.07 7.36
CA THR A 23 12.44 -10.29 7.07
C THR A 23 13.05 -10.31 5.68
N ARG A 24 12.70 -9.31 4.85
CA ARG A 24 13.15 -9.19 3.46
C ARG A 24 13.42 -7.73 3.13
N SER A 25 14.52 -7.46 2.44
CA SER A 25 14.87 -6.13 1.97
C SER A 25 15.87 -6.21 0.81
N LEU A 26 16.12 -5.06 0.18
CA LEU A 26 17.25 -4.86 -0.72
C LEU A 26 18.23 -3.90 -0.05
N GLY A 27 19.52 -4.00 -0.37
CA GLY A 27 20.55 -3.28 0.38
C GLY A 27 21.07 -4.15 1.51
N ASP A 28 20.81 -3.78 2.77
CA ASP A 28 21.11 -4.48 4.05
C ASP A 28 22.25 -5.52 3.99
N CYS A 29 23.35 -5.15 3.35
CA CYS A 29 24.40 -6.08 2.93
C CYS A 29 24.97 -6.90 4.09
N PRO A 30 25.23 -6.33 5.29
CA PRO A 30 25.70 -7.12 6.43
C PRO A 30 24.72 -8.23 6.83
N LEU A 31 23.42 -7.95 6.82
CA LEU A 31 22.37 -8.88 7.23
C LEU A 31 22.14 -9.98 6.20
N HIS A 32 22.30 -9.64 4.92
CA HIS A 32 22.28 -10.61 3.82
C HIS A 32 23.45 -11.60 3.87
N ARG A 33 24.67 -11.13 4.19
CA ARG A 33 25.84 -12.01 4.34
C ARG A 33 25.67 -13.02 5.48
N GLN A 34 24.88 -12.68 6.48
CA GLN A 34 24.56 -13.53 7.62
C GLN A 34 23.27 -14.34 7.42
N ASN A 35 22.63 -14.24 6.25
CA ASN A 35 21.34 -14.88 5.93
C ASN A 35 20.20 -14.55 6.91
N ILE A 36 20.24 -13.39 7.57
CA ILE A 36 19.19 -12.99 8.52
C ILE A 36 18.00 -12.35 7.80
N VAL A 37 18.29 -11.60 6.74
CA VAL A 37 17.30 -10.98 5.86
C VAL A 37 17.43 -11.61 4.49
N SER A 38 16.31 -11.84 3.81
CA SER A 38 16.31 -12.39 2.45
C SER A 38 16.13 -11.28 1.40
N HIS A 39 16.97 -11.30 0.38
CA HIS A 39 16.84 -10.46 -0.82
C HIS A 39 15.93 -11.10 -1.88
N GLU A 40 15.45 -12.32 -1.65
CA GLU A 40 14.64 -13.06 -2.62
C GLU A 40 13.18 -12.59 -2.56
N PRO A 41 12.61 -12.12 -3.69
CA PRO A 41 11.23 -11.66 -3.72
C PRO A 41 10.24 -12.82 -3.76
N VAL A 42 9.05 -12.60 -3.21
CA VAL A 42 7.92 -13.49 -3.42
C VAL A 42 7.21 -13.08 -4.72
N VAL A 43 7.32 -13.91 -5.74
CA VAL A 43 6.65 -13.70 -7.04
C VAL A 43 5.33 -14.47 -7.05
N ARG A 44 4.24 -13.78 -7.37
CA ARG A 44 2.91 -14.39 -7.57
C ARG A 44 2.38 -13.97 -8.93
N SER A 45 1.79 -14.92 -9.65
CA SER A 45 1.10 -14.67 -10.91
C SER A 45 -0.40 -14.80 -10.68
N SER A 46 -1.15 -13.79 -11.12
CA SER A 46 -2.61 -13.77 -11.05
C SER A 46 -3.15 -13.54 -12.45
N SER A 47 -4.16 -14.32 -12.85
CA SER A 47 -4.83 -14.09 -14.14
C SER A 47 -5.74 -12.88 -14.03
N LEU A 48 -5.63 -11.97 -15.00
CA LEU A 48 -6.54 -10.83 -15.11
C LEU A 48 -7.86 -11.31 -15.71
N THR A 49 -8.94 -11.07 -15.00
CA THR A 49 -10.30 -11.37 -15.46
C THR A 49 -11.00 -10.07 -15.84
N SER A 50 -12.10 -10.17 -16.60
CA SER A 50 -12.96 -9.01 -16.89
C SER A 50 -13.57 -8.36 -15.64
N SER A 51 -13.63 -9.08 -14.52
CA SER A 51 -14.08 -8.58 -13.21
C SER A 51 -12.97 -7.85 -12.44
N THR A 52 -11.75 -7.77 -12.98
CA THR A 52 -10.64 -7.06 -12.33
C THR A 52 -10.65 -5.60 -12.78
N PHE A 53 -11.11 -4.71 -11.91
CA PHE A 53 -11.22 -3.28 -12.21
C PHE A 53 -9.89 -2.54 -12.11
N PHE A 54 -9.21 -2.71 -10.98
CA PHE A 54 -7.94 -2.06 -10.68
C PHE A 54 -7.07 -2.89 -9.75
N CYS A 55 -5.80 -2.52 -9.66
CA CYS A 55 -4.85 -2.99 -8.66
C CYS A 55 -4.36 -1.80 -7.83
N LEU A 56 -4.27 -1.99 -6.51
CA LEU A 56 -3.78 -1.01 -5.56
C LEU A 56 -2.48 -1.51 -4.94
N ALA A 57 -1.41 -0.72 -5.09
CA ALA A 57 -0.15 -0.93 -4.41
C ALA A 57 0.17 0.31 -3.56
N ALA A 58 0.58 0.10 -2.31
CA ALA A 58 0.92 1.19 -1.41
C ALA A 58 1.97 0.77 -0.39
N THR A 59 2.60 1.74 0.28
CA THR A 59 3.47 1.52 1.45
C THR A 59 2.65 1.13 2.69
N ASP A 60 3.32 0.60 3.69
CA ASP A 60 2.77 0.26 5.02
C ASP A 60 2.03 1.42 5.69
N GLY A 61 2.42 2.67 5.45
CA GLY A 61 1.66 3.85 5.91
C GLY A 61 0.17 3.84 5.54
N ILE A 62 -0.25 3.17 4.44
CA ILE A 62 -1.67 2.91 4.15
C ILE A 62 -2.18 1.69 4.92
N TRP A 63 -1.45 0.59 4.84
CA TRP A 63 -1.91 -0.72 5.33
C TRP A 63 -1.96 -0.82 6.86
N ASP A 64 -1.26 0.06 7.56
CA ASP A 64 -1.37 0.22 9.02
C ASP A 64 -2.70 0.87 9.44
N GLN A 65 -3.33 1.65 8.55
CA GLN A 65 -4.55 2.41 8.84
C GLN A 65 -5.80 1.88 8.12
N PHE A 66 -5.60 1.00 7.11
CA PHE A 66 -6.65 0.43 6.29
C PHE A 66 -6.48 -1.08 6.14
N SER A 67 -7.59 -1.81 6.22
CA SER A 67 -7.61 -3.18 5.68
C SER A 67 -7.57 -3.16 4.15
N SER A 68 -7.07 -4.22 3.53
CA SER A 68 -7.02 -4.31 2.05
C SER A 68 -8.41 -4.17 1.40
N LEU A 69 -9.46 -4.72 2.02
CA LEU A 69 -10.82 -4.62 1.52
C LEU A 69 -11.35 -3.18 1.62
N GLU A 70 -11.13 -2.54 2.78
CA GLU A 70 -11.57 -1.18 3.03
C GLU A 70 -10.89 -0.18 2.09
N ALA A 71 -9.58 -0.31 1.89
CA ALA A 71 -8.85 0.55 0.95
C ALA A 71 -9.40 0.41 -0.49
N CYS A 72 -9.66 -0.82 -0.93
CA CYS A 72 -10.25 -1.07 -2.24
C CYS A 72 -11.67 -0.50 -2.37
N GLN A 73 -12.51 -0.66 -1.34
CA GLN A 73 -13.86 -0.08 -1.31
C GLN A 73 -13.81 1.45 -1.36
N TYR A 74 -12.95 2.06 -0.54
CA TYR A 74 -12.75 3.51 -0.54
C TYR A 74 -12.36 4.04 -1.92
N VAL A 75 -11.36 3.43 -2.57
CA VAL A 75 -10.94 3.83 -3.93
C VAL A 75 -12.09 3.68 -4.92
N TYR A 76 -12.78 2.54 -4.90
CA TYR A 76 -13.90 2.28 -5.81
C TYR A 76 -15.02 3.31 -5.65
N ASP A 77 -15.44 3.59 -4.42
CA ASP A 77 -16.53 4.52 -4.13
C ASP A 77 -16.16 5.96 -4.51
N GLN A 78 -14.92 6.38 -4.26
CA GLN A 78 -14.43 7.71 -4.62
C GLN A 78 -14.31 7.91 -6.13
N VAL A 79 -13.78 6.92 -6.86
CA VAL A 79 -13.70 7.00 -8.33
C VAL A 79 -15.11 7.05 -8.91
N ARG A 80 -16.00 6.16 -8.48
CA ARG A 80 -17.39 6.11 -8.97
C ARG A 80 -18.15 7.40 -8.68
N SER A 81 -17.99 7.96 -7.48
CA SER A 81 -18.61 9.23 -7.11
C SER A 81 -18.09 10.39 -7.95
N SER A 82 -16.78 10.42 -8.22
CA SER A 82 -16.15 11.46 -9.04
C SER A 82 -16.61 11.39 -10.50
N VAL A 83 -16.67 10.18 -11.08
CA VAL A 83 -17.18 9.96 -12.44
C VAL A 83 -18.64 10.39 -12.56
N ASN A 84 -19.49 10.03 -11.59
CA ASN A 84 -20.91 10.41 -11.60
C ASN A 84 -21.15 11.92 -11.44
N ALA A 85 -20.24 12.64 -10.78
CA ALA A 85 -20.35 14.08 -10.57
C ALA A 85 -19.92 14.91 -11.79
N CYS A 86 -19.16 14.32 -12.72
CA CYS A 86 -18.68 15.00 -13.90
C CYS A 86 -19.70 14.94 -15.05
N SER A 87 -20.25 16.09 -15.44
CA SER A 87 -21.19 16.21 -16.58
C SER A 87 -20.50 16.37 -17.95
N GLY A 88 -19.18 16.17 -18.05
CA GLY A 88 -18.36 16.45 -19.24
C GLY A 88 -17.31 15.37 -19.52
N PRO A 89 -16.42 15.57 -20.52
CA PRO A 89 -15.34 14.61 -20.80
C PRO A 89 -14.43 14.47 -19.58
N VAL A 90 -14.34 13.26 -19.05
CA VAL A 90 -13.62 12.94 -17.83
C VAL A 90 -12.21 12.48 -18.16
N ASP A 91 -11.21 13.16 -17.63
CA ASP A 91 -9.86 12.60 -17.55
C ASP A 91 -9.78 11.67 -16.32
N ILE A 92 -9.78 10.38 -16.59
CA ILE A 92 -9.69 9.34 -15.56
C ILE A 92 -8.36 9.46 -14.79
N GLN A 93 -7.27 9.90 -15.43
CA GLN A 93 -5.97 10.01 -14.76
C GLN A 93 -6.01 11.05 -13.64
N ASP A 94 -6.67 12.18 -13.89
CA ASP A 94 -6.86 13.23 -12.89
C ASP A 94 -7.72 12.75 -11.72
N ILE A 95 -8.80 12.01 -12.00
CA ILE A 95 -9.63 11.41 -10.94
C ILE A 95 -8.78 10.45 -10.10
N LEU A 96 -8.04 9.53 -10.72
CA LEU A 96 -7.21 8.56 -10.00
C LEU A 96 -6.13 9.24 -9.16
N LEU A 97 -5.54 10.32 -9.66
CA LEU A 97 -4.55 11.12 -8.93
C LEU A 97 -5.18 11.84 -7.74
N GLN A 98 -6.41 12.34 -7.87
CA GLN A 98 -7.15 12.93 -6.76
C GLN A 98 -7.52 11.88 -5.72
N VAL A 99 -8.00 10.72 -6.16
CA VAL A 99 -8.38 9.61 -5.26
C VAL A 99 -7.17 9.05 -4.53
N SER A 100 -6.00 8.92 -5.18
CA SER A 100 -4.78 8.46 -4.52
C SER A 100 -4.31 9.44 -3.43
N ARG A 101 -4.39 10.75 -3.70
CA ARG A 101 -4.12 11.80 -2.70
C ARG A 101 -5.13 11.80 -1.56
N ALA A 102 -6.42 11.59 -1.86
CA ALA A 102 -7.46 11.51 -0.85
C ALA A 102 -7.25 10.31 0.09
N LEU A 103 -6.92 9.13 -0.47
CA LEU A 103 -6.60 7.94 0.31
C LEU A 103 -5.39 8.17 1.23
N GLY A 104 -4.31 8.77 0.71
CA GLY A 104 -3.14 9.09 1.53
C GLY A 104 -3.41 10.11 2.63
N SER A 105 -4.20 11.14 2.32
CA SER A 105 -4.63 12.14 3.31
C SER A 105 -5.51 11.53 4.40
N GLU A 106 -6.37 10.59 4.03
CA GLU A 106 -7.22 9.89 4.99
C GLU A 106 -6.41 8.95 5.89
N ALA A 107 -5.40 8.26 5.36
CA ALA A 107 -4.47 7.47 6.16
C ALA A 107 -3.72 8.34 7.18
N ALA A 108 -3.20 9.49 6.75
CA ALA A 108 -2.51 10.43 7.64
C ALA A 108 -3.43 10.92 8.78
N LYS A 109 -4.68 11.26 8.48
CA LYS A 109 -5.67 11.63 9.53
C LYS A 109 -5.90 10.49 10.52
N ARG A 110 -6.08 9.26 10.05
CA ARG A 110 -6.28 8.09 10.91
C ARG A 110 -5.07 7.83 11.80
N ALA A 111 -3.86 7.94 11.26
CA ALA A 111 -2.64 7.80 12.03
C ALA A 111 -2.58 8.83 13.19
N THR A 112 -2.88 10.10 12.90
CA THR A 112 -2.92 11.15 13.93
C THR A 112 -3.98 10.90 15.01
N ASN A 113 -5.17 10.41 14.62
CA ASN A 113 -6.25 10.11 15.57
C ASN A 113 -5.92 8.92 16.47
N SER A 114 -5.19 7.94 15.93
CA SER A 114 -4.70 6.79 16.67
C SER A 114 -3.48 7.12 17.55
N GLY A 115 -3.00 8.37 17.55
CA GLY A 115 -1.80 8.81 18.29
C GLY A 115 -0.48 8.29 17.72
N HIS A 116 -0.48 7.82 16.48
CA HIS A 116 0.70 7.30 15.79
C HIS A 116 1.39 8.39 14.98
N GLN A 117 2.71 8.30 14.86
CA GLN A 117 3.48 9.17 13.98
C GLN A 117 3.12 8.86 12.51
N SER A 118 2.95 9.91 11.69
CA SER A 118 2.67 9.73 10.26
C SER A 118 3.92 9.18 9.57
N ASP A 119 3.74 8.10 8.81
CA ASP A 119 4.77 7.51 7.96
C ASP A 119 4.74 8.10 6.54
N ASP A 120 5.76 7.78 5.73
CA ASP A 120 5.79 8.10 4.31
C ASP A 120 4.76 7.28 3.53
N VAL A 121 3.84 7.99 2.87
CA VAL A 121 2.74 7.37 2.13
C VAL A 121 2.99 7.48 0.63
N SER A 122 3.07 6.33 -0.04
CA SER A 122 3.05 6.23 -1.51
C SER A 122 1.92 5.31 -1.96
N VAL A 123 1.16 5.74 -2.97
CA VAL A 123 0.00 5.02 -3.51
C VAL A 123 0.10 4.95 -5.03
N LEU A 124 -0.09 3.75 -5.58
CA LEU A 124 -0.17 3.48 -7.00
C LEU A 124 -1.48 2.74 -7.30
N ILE A 125 -2.29 3.33 -8.18
CA ILE A 125 -3.52 2.72 -8.68
C ILE A 125 -3.32 2.38 -10.16
N LEU A 126 -3.44 1.09 -10.50
CA LEU A 126 -3.34 0.60 -11.86
C LEU A 126 -4.73 0.18 -12.33
N VAL A 127 -5.30 0.89 -13.31
CA VAL A 127 -6.59 0.53 -13.90
C VAL A 127 -6.38 -0.51 -15.00
N ILE A 128 -7.13 -1.60 -14.92
CA ILE A 128 -6.97 -2.77 -15.79
C ILE A 128 -8.14 -2.87 -16.77
N SER A 129 -9.34 -2.53 -16.31
CA SER A 129 -10.54 -2.48 -17.13
C SER A 129 -11.06 -1.04 -17.19
N GLN A 130 -11.50 -0.59 -18.36
CA GLN A 130 -12.10 0.75 -18.53
C GLN A 130 -13.54 0.85 -18.01
N PHE A 131 -14.05 -0.16 -17.30
CA PHE A 131 -15.39 -0.13 -16.72
C PHE A 131 -15.45 0.79 -15.50
N TRP A 132 -15.83 2.04 -15.75
CA TRP A 132 -16.27 3.03 -14.77
C TRP A 132 -17.55 3.69 -15.26
#